data_AF-A0A7S2LBX3-F1
#
_entry.id   AF-A0A7S2LBX3-F1
#
_cell.length_a   1.000
_cell.length_b   1.000
_cell.length_c   1.000
_cell.angle_alpha   90.00
_cell.angle_beta   90.00
_cell.angle_gamma   90.00
#
_symmetry.space_group_name_H-M   'P 1'
#
loop_
_entity.id
_entity.type
_entity.pdbx_description
1 polymer ?
#
loop_
_entity_poly.entity_id
_entity_poly.type
_entity_poly.pdbx_seq_one_letter_code
_entity_poly.pdbx_strand_id
1 'polypeptide(L)'
;AGDAGPPGDQGPVGLPGNASAAPQRVDCKWGDWTVWQECSRTCGDGQQRRERSVSVQPQGNGRNCVGARFALQVCHLKACPWAVALPGGAPRRQQALAMLTALSLAWQVVRL
;
A
#
# COMPACT_ATOMS: atom_id res chain seq x y z
N ALA A 1 -38.36 -70.84 -26.51
CA ALA A 1 -38.05 -69.49 -27.02
C ALA A 1 -38.09 -68.54 -25.82
N GLY A 2 -36.99 -67.83 -25.57
CA GLY A 2 -36.84 -66.97 -24.40
C GLY A 2 -35.41 -66.99 -23.89
N ASP A 3 -34.49 -66.63 -24.78
CA ASP A 3 -33.05 -66.57 -24.62
C ASP A 3 -32.59 -65.70 -23.44
N ALA A 4 -31.52 -66.15 -22.78
CA ALA A 4 -30.79 -65.39 -21.78
C ALA A 4 -30.12 -64.17 -22.44
N GLY A 5 -30.61 -62.97 -22.13
CA GLY A 5 -29.92 -61.71 -22.42
C GLY A 5 -28.77 -61.48 -21.44
N PRO A 6 -27.61 -60.99 -21.89
CA PRO A 6 -26.39 -60.90 -21.08
C PRO A 6 -26.49 -59.85 -19.95
N PRO A 7 -25.73 -60.01 -18.86
CA PRO A 7 -25.65 -58.99 -17.82
C PRO A 7 -25.11 -57.68 -18.40
N GLY A 8 -25.79 -56.59 -18.04
CA GLY A 8 -25.49 -55.24 -18.48
C GLY A 8 -24.02 -54.87 -18.25
N ASP A 9 -23.47 -54.27 -19.30
CA ASP A 9 -22.10 -53.85 -19.51
C ASP A 9 -21.61 -52.99 -18.34
N GLN A 10 -20.41 -53.32 -17.88
CA GLN A 10 -19.67 -52.56 -16.88
C GLN A 10 -19.46 -51.16 -17.46
N GLY A 11 -20.11 -50.16 -16.87
CA GLY A 11 -19.88 -48.75 -17.19
C GLY A 11 -18.38 -48.47 -17.25
N PRO A 12 -17.94 -47.52 -18.10
CA PRO A 12 -16.55 -47.38 -18.49
C PRO A 12 -15.69 -47.40 -17.24
N VAL A 13 -14.84 -48.42 -17.15
CA VAL A 13 -13.74 -48.46 -16.19
C VAL A 13 -13.08 -47.10 -16.29
N GLY A 14 -13.31 -46.27 -15.28
CA GLY A 14 -12.69 -44.98 -15.19
C GLY A 14 -11.21 -45.27 -15.38
N LEU A 15 -10.66 -44.76 -16.48
CA LEU A 15 -9.22 -44.74 -16.70
C LEU A 15 -8.61 -44.32 -15.36
N PRO A 16 -7.52 -44.94 -14.87
CA PRO A 16 -6.77 -44.35 -13.78
C PRO A 16 -6.39 -42.99 -14.31
N GLY A 17 -7.18 -41.99 -13.92
CA GLY A 17 -7.01 -40.63 -14.35
C GLY A 17 -5.62 -40.34 -13.86
N ASN A 18 -4.67 -40.34 -14.79
CA ASN A 18 -3.38 -39.75 -14.59
C ASN A 18 -3.74 -38.44 -13.92
N ALA A 19 -3.43 -38.34 -12.63
CA ALA A 19 -3.64 -37.14 -11.86
C ALA A 19 -2.60 -36.18 -12.43
N SER A 20 -2.89 -35.68 -13.63
CA SER A 20 -2.22 -34.61 -14.32
C SER A 20 -2.33 -33.49 -13.33
N ALA A 21 -1.29 -33.36 -12.51
CA ALA A 21 -1.27 -32.49 -11.36
C ALA A 21 -1.73 -31.14 -11.86
N ALA A 22 -2.94 -30.74 -11.46
CA ALA A 22 -3.43 -29.42 -11.80
C ALA A 22 -2.33 -28.44 -11.38
N PRO A 23 -1.99 -27.44 -12.22
CA PRO A 23 -0.89 -26.54 -11.91
C PRO A 23 -1.11 -25.98 -10.51
N GLN A 24 -0.14 -26.23 -9.63
CA GLN A 24 -0.23 -25.88 -8.22
C GLN A 24 -0.54 -24.39 -8.10
N ARG A 25 -1.66 -24.06 -7.47
CA ARG A 25 -2.08 -22.67 -7.28
C ARG A 25 -1.24 -22.07 -6.16
N VAL A 26 -0.32 -21.19 -6.52
CA VAL A 26 0.54 -20.50 -5.56
C VAL A 26 0.22 -19.01 -5.58
N ASP A 27 -0.16 -18.46 -4.43
CA ASP A 27 -0.37 -17.02 -4.28
C ASP A 27 0.97 -16.30 -4.12
N CYS A 28 1.04 -15.08 -4.66
CA CYS A 28 2.22 -14.24 -4.54
C CYS A 28 2.49 -13.87 -3.08
N LYS A 29 3.76 -13.93 -2.67
CA LYS A 29 4.19 -13.46 -1.35
C LYS A 29 5.26 -12.39 -1.50
N TRP A 30 5.12 -11.35 -0.70
CA TRP A 30 6.18 -10.37 -0.52
C TRP A 30 7.32 -11.00 0.29
N GLY A 31 8.55 -10.63 -0.05
CA GLY A 31 9.71 -10.84 0.80
C GLY A 31 9.76 -9.79 1.91
N ASP A 32 10.83 -9.88 2.69
CA ASP A 32 11.10 -8.91 3.74
C ASP A 32 11.37 -7.52 3.16
N TRP A 33 11.05 -6.52 3.96
CA TRP A 33 11.43 -5.16 3.67
C TRP A 33 12.94 -5.00 3.80
N THR A 34 13.55 -4.27 2.89
CA THR A 34 14.91 -3.76 3.08
C THR A 34 14.95 -2.86 4.30
N VAL A 35 16.17 -2.64 4.81
CA VAL A 35 16.42 -1.52 5.71
C VAL A 35 15.98 -0.22 5.06
N TRP A 36 15.62 0.75 5.88
CA TRP A 36 15.37 2.11 5.39
C TRP A 36 16.66 2.68 4.81
N GLN A 37 16.55 3.25 3.62
CA GLN A 37 17.60 4.04 3.00
C GLN A 37 17.90 5.27 3.87
N GLU A 38 19.02 5.92 3.60
CA GLU A 38 19.35 7.18 4.28
C GLU A 38 18.26 8.24 4.08
N CYS A 39 18.16 9.12 5.06
CA CYS A 39 17.23 10.25 5.00
C CYS A 39 17.61 11.16 3.81
N SER A 40 16.62 11.64 3.06
CA SER A 40 16.82 12.52 1.90
C SER A 40 17.48 13.85 2.24
N ARG A 41 17.56 14.19 3.53
CA ARG A 41 18.23 15.37 4.06
C ARG A 41 19.24 14.94 5.10
N THR A 42 20.19 15.83 5.37
CA THR A 42 21.20 15.68 6.43
C THR A 42 20.84 16.44 7.71
N CYS A 43 19.78 17.24 7.69
CA CYS A 43 19.26 17.99 8.84
C CYS A 43 17.76 18.29 8.68
N GLY A 44 17.09 18.53 9.81
CA GLY A 44 15.65 18.79 9.88
C GLY A 44 14.80 17.59 9.46
N ASP A 45 13.60 17.87 8.96
CA ASP A 45 12.67 16.85 8.50
C ASP A 45 12.93 16.47 7.04
N GLY A 46 13.22 15.19 6.81
CA GLY A 46 13.38 14.60 5.49
C GLY A 46 12.47 13.38 5.29
N GLN A 47 12.74 12.63 4.23
CA GLN A 47 12.04 11.38 3.94
C GLN A 47 13.02 10.27 3.65
N GLN A 48 12.69 9.06 4.06
CA GLN A 48 13.45 7.85 3.75
C GLN A 48 12.53 6.83 3.08
N ARG A 49 13.14 5.98 2.26
CA ARG A 49 12.46 4.95 1.46
C ARG A 49 12.94 3.57 1.87
N ARG A 50 12.07 2.57 1.83
CA ARG A 50 12.45 1.16 1.77
C ARG A 50 11.67 0.46 0.67
N GLU A 51 12.17 -0.70 0.28
CA GLU A 51 11.53 -1.54 -0.72
C GLU A 51 11.45 -2.99 -0.27
N ARG A 52 10.64 -3.79 -0.97
CA ARG A 52 10.60 -5.24 -0.81
C ARG A 52 10.48 -5.88 -2.18
N SER A 53 11.04 -7.07 -2.34
CA SER A 53 10.90 -7.88 -3.55
C SER A 53 9.79 -8.92 -3.36
N VAL A 54 9.34 -9.53 -4.47
CA VAL A 54 8.45 -10.68 -4.40
C VAL A 54 9.28 -11.90 -4.04
N SER A 55 8.98 -12.55 -2.91
CA SER A 55 9.67 -13.77 -2.47
C SER A 55 9.09 -15.01 -3.14
N VAL A 56 7.78 -15.03 -3.39
CA VAL A 56 7.10 -16.12 -4.09
C VAL A 56 6.28 -15.53 -5.23
N GLN A 57 6.59 -15.95 -6.45
CA GLN A 57 5.83 -15.54 -7.64
C GLN A 57 4.51 -16.32 -7.71
N PRO A 58 3.43 -15.70 -8.17
CA PRO A 58 2.16 -16.39 -8.33
C PRO A 58 2.27 -17.44 -9.45
N GLN A 59 1.66 -18.62 -9.24
CA GLN A 59 1.62 -19.71 -10.22
C GLN A 59 0.19 -20.21 -10.44
N GLY A 60 -0.10 -20.65 -11.66
CA GLY A 60 -1.44 -21.03 -12.09
C GLY A 60 -2.42 -19.86 -11.89
N ASN A 61 -3.58 -20.13 -11.28
CA ASN A 61 -4.59 -19.11 -10.96
C ASN A 61 -4.34 -18.46 -9.57
N GLY A 62 -3.07 -18.32 -9.19
CA GLY A 62 -2.63 -17.63 -7.99
C GLY A 62 -2.92 -16.13 -8.03
N ARG A 63 -3.10 -15.51 -6.86
CA ARG A 63 -3.31 -14.06 -6.73
C ARG A 63 -1.98 -13.33 -6.81
N ASN A 64 -1.99 -12.19 -7.49
CA ASN A 64 -0.87 -11.25 -7.49
C ASN A 64 -0.64 -10.67 -6.09
N CYS A 65 0.58 -10.19 -5.86
CA CYS A 65 0.93 -9.59 -4.58
C CYS A 65 0.12 -8.32 -4.35
N VAL A 66 -0.57 -8.26 -3.22
CA VAL A 66 -1.39 -7.10 -2.85
C VAL A 66 -0.56 -6.13 -2.00
N GLY A 67 -0.72 -4.82 -2.25
CA GLY A 67 -0.02 -3.75 -1.54
C GLY A 67 1.21 -3.22 -2.28
N ALA A 68 1.84 -2.20 -1.71
CA ALA A 68 2.92 -1.47 -2.37
C ALA A 68 4.27 -2.22 -2.30
N ARG A 69 5.08 -2.06 -3.35
CA ARG A 69 6.49 -2.49 -3.40
C ARG A 69 7.39 -1.57 -2.57
N PHE A 70 7.03 -0.30 -2.48
CA PHE A 70 7.81 0.75 -1.82
C PHE A 70 7.06 1.31 -0.62
N ALA A 71 7.80 1.73 0.39
CA ALA A 71 7.26 2.51 1.51
C ALA A 71 8.12 3.77 1.71
N LEU A 72 7.46 4.86 2.10
CA LEU A 72 8.07 6.14 2.45
C LEU A 72 7.69 6.48 3.89
N GLN A 73 8.62 7.05 4.65
CA GLN A 73 8.34 7.64 5.95
C GLN A 73 9.16 8.90 6.17
N VAL A 74 8.71 9.74 7.10
CA VAL A 74 9.45 10.91 7.56
C VAL A 74 10.61 10.47 8.46
N CYS A 75 11.75 11.14 8.31
CA CYS A 75 12.88 11.04 9.22
C CYS A 75 13.13 12.41 9.86
N HIS A 76 13.33 12.41 11.17
CA HIS A 76 13.58 13.60 11.96
C HIS A 76 15.05 13.65 12.35
N LEU A 77 15.81 14.57 11.76
CA LEU A 77 17.22 14.79 12.07
C LEU A 77 17.39 16.03 12.93
N LYS A 78 18.64 16.27 13.37
CA LYS A 78 19.00 17.49 14.09
C LYS A 78 18.61 18.72 13.28
N ALA A 79 18.20 19.78 13.98
CA ALA A 79 17.86 21.05 13.34
C ALA A 79 18.99 21.52 12.42
N CYS A 80 18.61 22.09 11.29
CA CYS A 80 19.58 22.63 10.36
C CYS A 80 20.31 23.84 10.96
N PRO A 81 21.64 23.98 10.78
CA PRO A 81 22.39 25.10 11.33
C PRO A 81 21.90 26.45 10.78
N TRP A 82 21.41 26.46 9.54
CA TRP A 82 20.83 27.65 8.91
C TRP A 82 19.39 27.94 9.36
N ALA A 83 18.72 27.01 10.04
CA ALA A 83 17.38 27.26 10.58
C ALA A 83 17.40 28.13 11.86
N VAL A 84 18.57 28.31 12.49
CA VAL A 84 18.70 29.07 13.75
C VAL A 84 18.97 30.56 13.53
N ALA A 85 19.20 31.03 12.30
CA ALA A 85 19.66 32.39 12.07
C ALA A 85 18.66 33.29 11.34
N LEU A 86 17.55 33.64 12.01
CA LEU A 86 17.01 35.00 11.91
C LEU A 86 16.48 35.45 13.29
N PRO A 87 17.14 36.41 13.97
CA PRO A 87 16.50 37.14 15.06
C PRO A 87 15.32 37.92 14.46
N GLY A 88 14.10 37.35 14.54
CA GLY A 88 12.89 37.92 13.93
C GLY A 88 12.11 36.99 13.00
N GLY A 89 12.56 35.75 12.78
CA GLY A 89 11.81 34.75 12.02
C GLY A 89 10.60 34.23 12.79
N ALA A 90 9.50 35.00 12.82
CA ALA A 90 8.23 34.50 13.34
C ALA A 90 7.78 33.26 12.55
N PRO A 91 7.21 32.22 13.18
CA PRO A 91 6.58 31.13 12.46
C PRO A 91 5.45 31.73 11.61
N ARG A 92 5.35 31.37 10.33
CA ARG A 92 4.15 31.62 9.51
C ARG A 92 2.99 30.80 10.10
N ARG A 93 2.46 31.23 11.24
CA ARG A 93 1.11 30.90 11.68
C ARG A 93 0.20 31.49 10.61
N GLN A 94 -0.44 30.63 9.83
CA GLN A 94 -1.53 30.98 8.94
C GLN A 94 -2.50 31.90 9.67
N GLN A 95 -2.45 33.20 9.39
CA GLN A 95 -3.51 34.13 9.77
C GLN A 95 -4.57 34.07 8.67
N ALA A 96 -5.39 33.02 8.71
CA ALA A 96 -6.62 32.94 7.92
C ALA A 96 -7.86 33.33 8.77
N LEU A 97 -7.68 34.13 9.83
CA LEU A 97 -8.78 34.55 10.72
C LEU A 97 -8.94 36.07 10.85
N ALA A 98 -8.11 36.88 10.18
CA ALA A 98 -8.24 38.35 10.23
C ALA A 98 -9.20 38.95 9.18
N MET A 99 -9.99 38.13 8.47
CA MET A 99 -11.01 38.63 7.50
C MET A 99 -12.46 38.40 7.95
N LEU A 100 -12.71 37.58 8.98
CA LEU A 100 -14.08 37.31 9.46
C LEU A 100 -14.56 38.30 10.54
N THR A 101 -13.65 38.96 11.27
CA THR A 101 -14.02 39.94 12.30
C THR A 101 -14.32 41.33 11.71
N ALA A 102 -13.73 41.69 10.57
CA ALA A 102 -14.03 42.96 9.89
C ALA A 102 -15.44 43.00 9.27
N LEU A 103 -15.95 41.86 8.80
CA LEU A 103 -17.31 41.76 8.26
C LEU A 103 -18.40 41.73 9.35
N SER A 104 -18.10 41.23 10.55
CA SER A 104 -19.06 41.27 11.68
C SER A 104 -19.23 42.67 12.27
N LEU A 105 -18.15 43.46 12.35
CA LEU A 105 -18.23 44.82 12.89
C LEU A 105 -18.91 45.78 11.91
N ALA A 106 -18.66 45.65 10.60
CA ALA A 106 -19.33 46.48 9.59
C ALA A 106 -20.86 46.31 9.60
N TRP A 107 -21.38 45.12 9.95
CA TRP A 107 -22.83 44.88 10.07
C TRP A 107 -23.46 45.48 11.34
N GLN A 108 -22.69 45.68 12.41
CA GLN A 108 -23.19 46.33 13.64
C GLN A 108 -23.32 47.85 13.48
N VAL A 109 -22.48 48.50 12.66
CA VAL A 109 -22.56 49.96 12.43
C VAL A 109 -23.69 50.35 11.48
N VAL A 110 -24.11 49.48 10.55
CA VAL A 110 -25.24 49.74 9.63
C VAL A 110 -26.62 49.52 10.29
N ARG A 111 -26.64 49.04 11.55
CA ARG A 111 -27.86 48.84 12.36
C ARG A 111 -28.04 49.86 13.50
N LEU A 112 -27.24 50.93 13.54
CA LEU A 112 -27.37 52.05 14.47
C LEU A 112 -27.92 53.29 13.76
#